data_AF-A0A938M493-F1
#
_entry.id   AF-A0A938M493-F1
#
_cell.length_a   1.000
_cell.length_b   1.000
_cell.length_c   1.000
_cell.angle_alpha   90.00
_cell.angle_beta   90.00
_cell.angle_gamma   90.00
#
_symmetry.space_group_name_H-M   'P 1'
#
loop_
_entity.id
_entity.type
_entity.pdbx_description
1 polymer ?
#
loop_
_entity_poly.entity_id
_entity_poly.type
_entity_poly.pdbx_seq_one_letter_code
_entity_poly.pdbx_strand_id
1 'polypeptide(L)'
;PMRMTYRQTALVILMLMAATGQSSRAQEGRGEMDVAETFESAFDPDCKPEERVKILEGIALRKEEKDWADDATWAIGEIHQQARRLDEAVTWKLKLLDQFPKCKLQDFTMKTDLYRKSPIPRVRRLLEMDGFIVFTERRQYELINVLPVCLHEQIALTYLRKKDYGKATTHYEKALVLCPKEGFYPGLLQTNMEQAKEKAEGLKPPALPPKQ
;
A
#
# COMPACT_ATOMS: atom_id res chain seq x y z
N PRO A 1 27.87 -58.88 36.03
CA PRO A 1 28.81 -57.90 36.63
C PRO A 1 29.74 -57.29 35.55
N MET A 2 30.04 -56.00 35.70
CA MET A 2 30.79 -55.09 34.78
C MET A 2 30.01 -54.62 33.55
N ARG A 3 29.18 -53.58 33.66
CA ARG A 3 29.47 -52.12 33.71
C ARG A 3 30.16 -51.58 32.44
N MET A 4 29.31 -51.02 31.57
CA MET A 4 29.64 -50.08 30.51
C MET A 4 30.55 -48.95 30.99
N THR A 5 31.60 -48.66 30.22
CA THR A 5 32.37 -47.41 30.33
C THR A 5 31.92 -46.44 29.22
N TYR A 6 30.83 -45.72 29.51
CA TYR A 6 30.24 -44.63 28.72
C TYR A 6 31.13 -43.37 28.65
N ARG A 7 32.46 -43.51 28.63
CA ARG A 7 33.43 -42.40 28.77
C ARG A 7 34.48 -42.29 27.67
N GLN A 8 34.48 -43.17 26.66
CA GLN A 8 35.43 -43.07 25.53
C GLN A 8 34.78 -42.78 24.18
N THR A 9 33.46 -42.92 24.03
CA THR A 9 32.72 -42.50 22.82
C THR A 9 32.19 -41.06 22.89
N ALA A 10 32.14 -40.43 24.07
CA ALA A 10 31.68 -39.05 24.22
C ALA A 10 32.73 -37.97 23.88
N LEU A 11 34.02 -38.33 23.78
CA LEU A 11 35.10 -37.36 23.55
C LEU A 11 35.49 -37.20 22.07
N VAL A 12 35.08 -38.12 21.19
CA VAL A 12 35.33 -38.01 19.73
C VAL A 12 34.22 -37.21 19.04
N ILE A 13 32.99 -37.23 19.58
CA ILE A 13 31.87 -36.45 19.03
C ILE A 13 31.94 -34.97 19.46
N LEU A 14 32.62 -34.64 20.57
CA LEU A 14 32.82 -33.23 20.97
C LEU A 14 34.00 -32.54 20.27
N MET A 15 34.93 -33.27 19.64
CA MET A 15 36.02 -32.67 18.83
C MET A 15 35.68 -32.53 17.34
N LEU A 16 34.58 -33.13 16.86
CA LEU A 16 34.02 -32.83 15.53
C LEU A 16 33.09 -31.61 15.52
N MET A 17 32.82 -31.01 16.68
CA MET A 17 32.03 -29.77 16.84
C MET A 17 32.89 -28.50 16.98
N ALA A 18 34.23 -28.61 16.87
CA ALA A 18 35.16 -27.48 16.95
C ALA A 18 35.96 -27.25 15.64
N ALA A 19 35.54 -27.86 14.53
CA ALA A 19 36.21 -27.73 13.22
C ALA A 19 35.25 -27.46 12.04
N THR A 20 34.01 -27.02 12.31
CA THR A 20 33.13 -26.44 11.29
C THR A 20 32.86 -24.95 11.52
N GLY A 21 33.39 -24.37 12.60
CA GLY A 21 33.39 -22.94 12.86
C GLY A 21 34.65 -22.27 12.33
N GLN A 22 34.84 -22.22 11.00
CA GLN A 22 35.73 -21.31 10.25
C GLN A 22 35.97 -21.86 8.83
N SER A 23 34.97 -21.81 7.94
CA SER A 23 35.23 -21.66 6.49
C SER A 23 33.93 -21.42 5.71
N SER A 24 33.35 -20.24 5.89
CA SER A 24 32.43 -19.65 4.90
C SER A 24 32.43 -18.12 5.01
N ARG A 25 33.54 -17.55 5.45
CA ARG A 25 33.75 -16.09 5.55
C ARG A 25 34.76 -15.66 4.49
N ALA A 26 34.44 -15.95 3.23
CA ALA A 26 35.23 -15.52 2.09
C ALA A 26 34.46 -15.67 0.76
N GLN A 27 33.18 -15.27 0.70
CA GLN A 27 32.51 -14.99 -0.57
C GLN A 27 31.20 -14.18 -0.44
N GLU A 28 31.15 -13.14 0.39
CA GLU A 28 30.03 -12.18 0.42
C GLU A 28 30.60 -10.77 0.28
N GLY A 29 30.91 -10.42 -0.96
CA GLY A 29 31.64 -9.20 -1.32
C GLY A 29 31.05 -8.50 -2.55
N ARG A 30 29.74 -8.59 -2.74
CA ARG A 30 28.92 -7.62 -3.46
C ARG A 30 27.68 -7.43 -2.60
N GLY A 31 27.66 -6.34 -1.84
CA GLY A 31 26.63 -6.05 -0.85
C GLY A 31 25.25 -6.11 -1.48
N GLU A 32 24.44 -7.03 -1.00
CA GLU A 32 23.00 -7.01 -1.26
C GLU A 32 22.50 -5.72 -0.61
N MET A 33 22.09 -4.75 -1.43
CA MET A 33 21.50 -3.51 -0.91
C MET A 33 20.28 -3.88 -0.08
N ASP A 34 20.14 -3.21 1.06
CA ASP A 34 18.95 -3.33 1.88
C ASP A 34 17.70 -2.99 1.06
N VAL A 35 16.57 -3.62 1.35
CA VAL A 35 15.34 -3.43 0.56
C VAL A 35 14.84 -1.99 0.71
N ALA A 36 15.04 -1.37 1.89
CA ALA A 36 14.75 0.04 2.08
C ALA A 36 15.65 0.92 1.19
N GLU A 37 16.97 0.72 1.22
CA GLU A 37 17.90 1.48 0.38
C GLU A 37 17.58 1.33 -1.12
N THR A 38 17.21 0.11 -1.52
CA THR A 38 16.78 -0.17 -2.89
C THR A 38 15.48 0.58 -3.23
N PHE A 39 14.51 0.61 -2.33
CA PHE A 39 13.28 1.39 -2.50
C PHE A 39 13.58 2.89 -2.61
N GLU A 40 14.38 3.43 -1.70
CA GLU A 40 14.74 4.84 -1.65
C GLU A 40 15.45 5.29 -2.94
N SER A 41 16.32 4.44 -3.49
CA SER A 41 17.03 4.70 -4.75
C SER A 41 16.09 4.91 -5.94
N ALA A 42 14.89 4.31 -5.93
CA ALA A 42 13.88 4.53 -6.97
C ALA A 42 13.32 5.97 -6.96
N PHE A 43 13.52 6.71 -5.86
CA PHE A 43 13.08 8.10 -5.72
C PHE A 43 14.18 9.12 -5.95
N ASP A 44 15.39 8.68 -6.29
CA ASP A 44 16.48 9.56 -6.69
C ASP A 44 16.04 10.45 -7.88
N PRO A 45 16.33 11.77 -7.87
CA PRO A 45 16.07 12.66 -9.00
C PRO A 45 16.66 12.18 -10.34
N ASP A 46 17.79 11.48 -10.31
CA ASP A 46 18.48 10.97 -11.49
C ASP A 46 17.92 9.62 -11.96
N CYS A 47 17.05 8.98 -11.16
CA CYS A 47 16.42 7.72 -11.52
C CYS A 47 15.34 7.92 -12.61
N LYS A 48 15.61 7.36 -13.79
CA LYS A 48 14.71 7.45 -14.96
C LYS A 48 13.35 6.80 -14.67
N PRO A 49 12.24 7.31 -15.25
CA PRO A 49 10.90 6.77 -15.00
C PRO A 49 10.76 5.26 -15.23
N GLU A 50 11.37 4.71 -16.28
CA GLU A 50 11.29 3.28 -16.60
C GLU A 50 12.09 2.42 -15.62
N GLU A 51 13.26 2.92 -15.21
CA GLU A 51 14.11 2.27 -14.23
C GLU A 51 13.48 2.26 -12.85
N ARG A 52 12.87 3.37 -12.45
CA ARG A 52 12.08 3.51 -11.22
C ARG A 52 11.01 2.44 -11.11
N VAL A 53 10.19 2.27 -12.16
CA VAL A 53 9.14 1.24 -12.16
C VAL A 53 9.75 -0.15 -12.04
N LYS A 54 10.84 -0.45 -12.77
CA LYS A 54 11.52 -1.75 -12.71
C LYS A 54 12.07 -2.07 -11.31
N ILE A 55 12.67 -1.09 -10.62
CA ILE A 55 13.15 -1.25 -9.25
C ILE A 55 11.98 -1.58 -8.32
N LEU A 56 10.92 -0.77 -8.37
CA LEU A 56 9.74 -0.94 -7.53
C LEU A 56 9.04 -2.29 -7.80
N GLU A 57 8.94 -2.72 -9.06
CA GLU A 57 8.37 -4.03 -9.41
C GLU A 57 9.17 -5.17 -8.79
N GLY A 58 10.50 -5.09 -8.81
CA GLY A 58 11.38 -6.06 -8.17
C GLY A 58 11.19 -6.16 -6.66
N ILE A 59 10.80 -5.07 -6.00
CA ILE A 59 10.46 -5.05 -4.57
C ILE A 59 9.05 -5.61 -4.35
N ALA A 60 8.06 -5.15 -5.13
CA ALA A 60 6.66 -5.57 -5.02
C ALA A 60 6.42 -7.07 -5.27
N LEU A 61 7.37 -7.78 -5.89
CA LEU A 61 7.31 -9.24 -6.07
C LEU A 61 7.82 -10.04 -4.87
N ARG A 62 8.59 -9.43 -3.97
CA ARG A 62 9.14 -10.04 -2.74
C ARG A 62 8.16 -9.86 -1.59
N LYS A 63 7.15 -10.72 -1.50
CA LYS A 63 6.03 -10.56 -0.54
C LYS A 63 6.43 -10.71 0.93
N GLU A 64 7.53 -11.41 1.18
CA GLU A 64 8.18 -11.55 2.48
C GLU A 64 8.65 -10.19 3.03
N GLU A 65 8.98 -9.23 2.16
CA GLU A 65 9.35 -7.85 2.48
C GLU A 65 8.12 -6.97 2.64
N LYS A 66 7.18 -7.41 3.50
CA LYS A 66 5.82 -6.88 3.58
C LYS A 66 5.77 -5.35 3.71
N ASP A 67 6.70 -4.77 4.47
CA ASP A 67 6.75 -3.34 4.79
C ASP A 67 7.16 -2.46 3.59
N TRP A 68 7.86 -3.02 2.60
CA TRP A 68 8.29 -2.28 1.40
C TRP A 68 7.58 -2.76 0.14
N ALA A 69 7.04 -3.98 0.14
CA ALA A 69 6.30 -4.53 -0.98
C ALA A 69 4.95 -3.81 -1.18
N ASP A 70 4.26 -3.41 -0.11
CA ASP A 70 3.02 -2.63 -0.22
C ASP A 70 3.30 -1.17 -0.63
N ASP A 71 4.33 -0.54 -0.08
CA ASP A 71 4.83 0.78 -0.50
C ASP A 71 5.21 0.80 -1.98
N ALA A 72 5.92 -0.23 -2.47
CA ALA A 72 6.32 -0.35 -3.87
C ALA A 72 5.10 -0.54 -4.77
N THR A 73 4.19 -1.43 -4.37
CA THR A 73 2.94 -1.68 -5.10
C THR A 73 2.09 -0.39 -5.18
N TRP A 74 2.00 0.37 -4.09
CA TRP A 74 1.34 1.66 -4.05
C TRP A 74 2.00 2.68 -4.98
N ALA A 75 3.33 2.83 -4.88
CA ALA A 75 4.09 3.79 -5.66
C ALA A 75 3.93 3.56 -7.17
N ILE A 76 3.99 2.30 -7.62
CA ILE A 76 3.76 1.94 -9.02
C ILE A 76 2.34 2.37 -9.46
N GLY A 77 1.33 2.08 -8.64
CA GLY A 77 -0.06 2.50 -8.91
C GLY A 77 -0.22 4.01 -9.06
N GLU A 78 0.46 4.80 -8.23
CA GLU A 78 0.44 6.27 -8.32
C GLU A 78 1.26 6.82 -9.49
N ILE A 79 2.40 6.19 -9.84
CA ILE A 79 3.18 6.56 -11.03
C ILE A 79 2.33 6.38 -12.29
N HIS A 80 1.66 5.23 -12.45
CA HIS A 80 0.76 5.00 -13.58
C HIS A 80 -0.42 5.98 -13.59
N GLN A 81 -0.98 6.30 -12.41
CA GLN A 81 -2.05 7.27 -12.27
C GLN A 81 -1.63 8.66 -12.80
N GLN A 82 -0.44 9.14 -12.40
CA GLN A 82 0.09 10.43 -12.83
C GLN A 82 0.45 10.44 -14.32
N ALA A 83 0.93 9.30 -14.85
CA ALA A 83 1.19 9.10 -16.27
C ALA A 83 -0.07 8.88 -17.13
N ARG A 84 -1.28 8.98 -16.55
CA ARG A 84 -2.58 8.74 -17.23
C ARG A 84 -2.73 7.32 -17.82
N ARG A 85 -1.93 6.37 -17.34
CA ARG A 85 -2.02 4.94 -17.65
C ARG A 85 -3.04 4.28 -16.71
N LEU A 86 -4.32 4.54 -17.00
CA LEU A 86 -5.41 4.31 -16.06
C LEU A 86 -5.67 2.83 -15.75
N ASP A 87 -5.45 1.94 -16.72
CA ASP A 87 -5.72 0.52 -16.56
C ASP A 87 -4.67 -0.15 -15.69
N GLU A 88 -3.40 0.19 -15.93
CA GLU A 88 -2.27 -0.24 -15.12
C GLU A 88 -2.38 0.31 -13.69
N ALA A 89 -2.78 1.58 -13.54
CA ALA A 89 -3.01 2.17 -12.22
C ALA A 89 -4.07 1.38 -11.44
N VAL A 90 -5.19 1.01 -12.07
CA VAL A 90 -6.24 0.19 -11.43
C VAL A 90 -5.72 -1.20 -11.08
N THR A 91 -4.99 -1.85 -11.99
CA THR A 91 -4.41 -3.19 -11.75
C THR A 91 -3.50 -3.19 -10.52
N TRP A 92 -2.59 -2.23 -10.40
CA TRP A 92 -1.68 -2.15 -9.26
C TRP A 92 -2.38 -1.82 -7.95
N LYS A 93 -3.40 -0.96 -7.97
CA LYS A 93 -4.19 -0.63 -6.77
C LYS A 93 -5.05 -1.80 -6.30
N LEU A 94 -5.62 -2.56 -7.22
CA LEU A 94 -6.35 -3.81 -6.90
C LEU A 94 -5.39 -4.85 -6.31
N LYS A 95 -4.20 -5.01 -6.90
CA LYS A 95 -3.15 -5.90 -6.38
C LYS A 95 -2.75 -5.53 -4.95
N LEU A 96 -2.61 -4.24 -4.65
CA LEU A 96 -2.31 -3.73 -3.31
C LEU A 96 -3.40 -4.11 -2.30
N LEU A 97 -4.67 -3.85 -2.65
CA LEU A 97 -5.82 -4.16 -1.78
C LEU A 97 -5.99 -5.66 -1.54
N ASP A 98 -5.69 -6.49 -2.53
CA ASP A 98 -5.78 -7.96 -2.45
C ASP A 98 -4.66 -8.54 -1.58
N GLN A 99 -3.41 -8.14 -1.83
CA GLN A 99 -2.25 -8.74 -1.17
C GLN A 99 -1.98 -8.13 0.21
N PHE A 100 -2.38 -6.87 0.42
CA PHE A 100 -2.10 -6.09 1.62
C PHE A 100 -3.35 -5.34 2.09
N PRO A 101 -4.39 -6.04 2.58
CA PRO A 101 -5.65 -5.41 3.00
C PRO A 101 -5.51 -4.45 4.20
N LYS A 102 -4.39 -4.54 4.93
CA LYS A 102 -4.00 -3.62 6.02
C LYS A 102 -2.78 -2.77 5.66
N CYS A 103 -2.52 -2.55 4.36
CA CYS A 103 -1.37 -1.78 3.87
C CYS A 103 -1.22 -0.44 4.58
N LYS A 104 0.03 -0.06 4.87
CA LYS A 104 0.34 1.20 5.55
C LYS A 104 1.68 1.69 5.02
N LEU A 105 1.69 2.92 4.53
CA LEU A 105 2.90 3.51 3.98
C LEU A 105 3.95 3.76 5.05
N GLN A 106 5.21 3.48 4.72
CA GLN A 106 6.36 3.80 5.55
C GLN A 106 6.61 5.31 5.63
N ASP A 107 7.34 5.71 6.66
CA ASP A 107 7.67 7.12 6.93
C ASP A 107 8.44 7.78 5.78
N PHE A 108 9.32 7.04 5.11
CA PHE A 108 10.02 7.53 3.93
C PHE A 108 9.02 7.85 2.81
N THR A 109 8.13 6.92 2.47
CA THR A 109 7.16 7.09 1.39
C THR A 109 6.23 8.27 1.63
N MET A 110 5.79 8.48 2.89
CA MET A 110 4.97 9.64 3.27
C MET A 110 5.71 10.99 3.13
N LYS A 111 7.04 11.01 3.01
CA LYS A 111 7.83 12.23 2.77
C LYS A 111 8.08 12.50 1.29
N THR A 112 7.84 11.53 0.40
CA THR A 112 8.06 11.67 -1.04
C THR A 112 7.10 12.68 -1.68
N ASP A 113 7.54 13.29 -2.79
CA ASP A 113 6.66 14.15 -3.59
C ASP A 113 5.51 13.37 -4.25
N LEU A 114 5.70 12.07 -4.50
CA LEU A 114 4.66 11.18 -5.00
C LEU A 114 3.48 11.14 -4.03
N TYR A 115 3.76 10.96 -2.73
CA TYR A 115 2.75 11.00 -1.67
C TYR A 115 2.08 12.36 -1.53
N ARG A 116 2.87 13.44 -1.50
CA ARG A 116 2.34 14.82 -1.37
C ARG A 116 1.36 15.19 -2.48
N LYS A 117 1.59 14.69 -3.70
CA LYS A 117 0.73 14.92 -4.88
C LYS A 117 -0.45 13.94 -4.97
N SER A 118 -0.47 12.88 -4.17
CA SER A 118 -1.58 11.94 -4.11
C SER A 118 -2.80 12.57 -3.40
N PRO A 119 -4.00 11.96 -3.51
CA PRO A 119 -5.17 12.40 -2.75
C PRO A 119 -5.07 12.16 -1.23
N ILE A 120 -4.17 11.28 -0.79
CA ILE A 120 -4.11 10.79 0.60
C ILE A 120 -3.95 11.92 1.63
N PRO A 121 -3.01 12.88 1.49
CA PRO A 121 -2.86 13.97 2.46
C PRO A 121 -4.11 14.83 2.60
N ARG A 122 -4.83 15.06 1.49
CA ARG A 122 -6.08 15.83 1.50
C ARG A 122 -7.17 15.09 2.25
N VAL A 123 -7.36 13.80 1.95
CA VAL A 123 -8.37 12.96 2.59
C VAL A 123 -8.08 12.82 4.09
N ARG A 124 -6.82 12.59 4.45
CA ARG A 124 -6.36 12.59 5.84
C ARG A 124 -6.77 13.86 6.57
N ARG A 125 -6.48 15.04 6.00
CA ARG A 125 -6.86 16.32 6.61
C ARG A 125 -8.36 16.48 6.79
N LEU A 126 -9.17 16.08 5.82
CA LEU A 126 -10.63 16.17 5.93
C LEU A 126 -11.16 15.33 7.08
N LEU A 127 -10.66 14.09 7.21
CA LEU A 127 -11.05 13.21 8.31
C LEU A 127 -10.55 13.70 9.67
N GLU A 128 -9.36 14.30 9.73
CA GLU A 128 -8.84 14.96 10.94
C GLU A 128 -9.73 16.14 11.36
N MET A 129 -10.17 16.97 10.40
CA MET A 129 -11.06 18.11 10.67
C MET A 129 -12.44 17.68 11.18
N ASP A 130 -12.95 16.53 10.70
CA ASP A 130 -14.20 15.93 11.17
C ASP A 130 -14.04 15.21 12.53
N GLY A 131 -12.84 15.24 13.13
CA GLY A 131 -12.58 14.65 14.44
C GLY A 131 -12.38 13.12 14.42
N PHE A 132 -12.19 12.51 13.24
CA PHE A 132 -11.98 11.07 13.10
C PHE A 132 -10.55 10.65 13.40
N ILE A 133 -10.19 10.78 14.67
CA ILE A 133 -8.99 10.22 15.26
C ILE A 133 -9.45 9.00 16.10
N VAL A 134 -9.02 7.79 15.74
CA VAL A 134 -9.44 6.56 16.43
C VAL A 134 -8.67 6.43 17.74
N PHE A 135 -9.41 6.16 18.81
CA PHE A 135 -8.84 5.77 20.10
C PHE A 135 -8.45 4.30 20.06
N THR A 136 -7.17 4.01 20.22
CA THR A 136 -6.74 2.64 20.54
C THR A 136 -6.87 2.38 22.04
N GLU A 137 -6.96 1.11 22.44
CA GLU A 137 -7.02 0.69 23.86
C GLU A 137 -5.83 1.22 24.69
N ARG A 138 -4.73 1.62 24.03
CA ARG A 138 -3.53 2.20 24.63
C ARG A 138 -3.59 3.72 24.83
N ARG A 139 -4.75 4.36 24.62
CA ARG A 139 -4.92 5.83 24.61
C ARG A 139 -3.99 6.53 23.60
N GLN A 140 -3.63 5.81 22.52
CA GLN A 140 -2.92 6.40 21.39
C GLN A 140 -3.93 6.76 20.32
N TYR A 141 -3.80 7.97 19.80
CA TYR A 141 -4.54 8.49 18.66
C TYR A 141 -4.00 7.83 17.38
N GLU A 142 -4.79 6.98 16.73
CA GLU A 142 -4.48 6.52 15.38
C GLU A 142 -5.56 7.03 14.43
N LEU A 143 -5.17 7.75 13.38
CA LEU A 143 -6.10 8.04 12.29
C LEU A 143 -6.59 6.72 11.70
N ILE A 144 -7.86 6.67 11.26
CA ILE A 144 -8.35 5.59 10.39
C ILE A 144 -7.32 5.39 9.28
N ASN A 145 -7.01 4.14 8.95
CA ASN A 145 -6.13 3.87 7.82
C ASN A 145 -6.80 4.36 6.53
N VAL A 146 -6.43 5.57 6.12
CA VAL A 146 -7.01 6.26 4.97
C VAL A 146 -6.62 5.64 3.63
N LEU A 147 -5.56 4.83 3.61
CA LEU A 147 -4.99 4.32 2.37
C LEU A 147 -5.99 3.42 1.62
N PRO A 148 -6.57 2.36 2.21
CA PRO A 148 -7.62 1.57 1.55
C PRO A 148 -8.82 2.37 1.07
N VAL A 149 -9.28 3.36 1.85
CA VAL A 149 -10.39 4.25 1.46
C VAL A 149 -10.04 5.04 0.20
N CYS A 150 -8.84 5.65 0.17
CA CYS A 150 -8.35 6.43 -0.97
C CYS A 150 -8.15 5.55 -2.20
N LEU A 151 -7.65 4.33 -2.05
CA LEU A 151 -7.47 3.40 -3.17
C LEU A 151 -8.80 3.05 -3.82
N HIS A 152 -9.82 2.75 -3.01
CA HIS A 152 -11.17 2.51 -3.53
C HIS A 152 -11.76 3.74 -4.23
N GLU A 153 -11.63 4.94 -3.64
CA GLU A 153 -12.08 6.19 -4.28
C GLU A 153 -11.37 6.40 -5.64
N GLN A 154 -10.05 6.25 -5.70
CA GLN A 154 -9.29 6.45 -6.92
C GLN A 154 -9.64 5.43 -8.02
N ILE A 155 -9.88 4.17 -7.66
CA ILE A 155 -10.36 3.16 -8.60
C ILE A 155 -11.76 3.54 -9.10
N ALA A 156 -12.66 3.98 -8.21
CA ALA A 156 -14.00 4.43 -8.58
C ALA A 156 -13.96 5.61 -9.56
N LEU A 157 -13.15 6.64 -9.27
CA LEU A 157 -12.92 7.78 -10.15
C LEU A 157 -12.34 7.37 -11.52
N THR A 158 -11.50 6.35 -11.55
CA THR A 158 -10.94 5.83 -12.79
C THR A 158 -12.02 5.15 -13.62
N TYR A 159 -12.87 4.32 -13.01
CA TYR A 159 -14.02 3.73 -13.70
C TYR A 159 -15.04 4.76 -14.17
N LEU A 160 -15.27 5.84 -13.41
CA LEU A 160 -16.08 6.97 -13.86
C LEU A 160 -15.54 7.59 -15.16
N ARG A 161 -14.22 7.79 -15.25
CA ARG A 161 -13.58 8.31 -16.47
C ARG A 161 -13.74 7.36 -17.65
N LYS A 162 -13.74 6.05 -17.37
CA LYS A 162 -14.01 4.99 -18.36
C LYS A 162 -15.49 4.79 -18.66
N LYS A 163 -16.39 5.56 -18.01
CA LYS A 163 -17.86 5.41 -18.07
C LYS A 163 -18.38 4.04 -17.62
N ASP A 164 -17.57 3.29 -16.87
CA ASP A 164 -17.97 2.03 -16.24
C ASP A 164 -18.60 2.36 -14.87
N TYR A 165 -19.81 2.90 -14.92
CA TYR A 165 -20.50 3.41 -13.74
C TYR A 165 -20.81 2.32 -12.72
N GLY A 166 -21.07 1.09 -13.17
CA GLY A 166 -21.31 -0.06 -12.30
C GLY A 166 -20.12 -0.36 -11.40
N LYS A 167 -18.92 -0.50 -12.00
CA LYS A 167 -17.69 -0.71 -11.20
C LYS A 167 -17.33 0.51 -10.36
N ALA A 168 -17.59 1.73 -10.85
CA ALA A 168 -17.36 2.92 -10.05
C ALA A 168 -18.18 2.89 -8.75
N THR A 169 -19.48 2.60 -8.85
CA THR A 169 -20.38 2.46 -7.70
C THR A 169 -19.88 1.39 -6.73
N THR A 170 -19.54 0.19 -7.21
CA THR A 170 -19.01 -0.89 -6.36
C THR A 170 -17.77 -0.44 -5.56
N HIS A 171 -16.88 0.34 -6.17
CA HIS A 171 -15.70 0.83 -5.49
C HIS A 171 -16.00 1.97 -4.50
N TYR A 172 -16.96 2.84 -4.78
CA TYR A 172 -17.43 3.81 -3.78
C TYR A 172 -18.08 3.13 -2.57
N GLU A 173 -18.88 2.09 -2.77
CA GLU A 173 -19.48 1.31 -1.68
C GLU A 173 -18.40 0.71 -0.78
N LYS A 174 -17.34 0.14 -1.37
CA LYS A 174 -16.18 -0.36 -0.61
C LYS A 174 -15.45 0.76 0.14
N ALA A 175 -15.29 1.95 -0.45
CA ALA A 175 -14.70 3.09 0.23
C ALA A 175 -15.53 3.52 1.44
N LEU A 176 -16.86 3.61 1.28
CA LEU A 176 -17.80 4.00 2.33
C LEU A 176 -17.83 3.01 3.50
N VAL A 177 -17.69 1.70 3.24
CA VAL A 177 -17.60 0.67 4.29
C VAL A 177 -16.36 0.87 5.17
N LEU A 178 -15.27 1.37 4.60
CA LEU A 178 -13.99 1.58 5.29
C LEU A 178 -13.87 2.97 5.94
N CYS A 179 -14.73 3.90 5.53
CA CYS A 179 -14.75 5.28 5.99
C CYS A 179 -15.64 5.40 7.26
N PRO A 180 -15.48 6.46 8.08
CA PRO A 180 -16.51 6.83 9.04
C PRO A 180 -17.89 6.94 8.40
N LYS A 181 -18.94 6.72 9.21
CA LYS A 181 -20.33 6.79 8.72
C LYS A 181 -20.84 8.21 8.50
N GLU A 182 -20.25 9.18 9.18
CA GLU A 182 -20.69 10.57 9.19
C GLU A 182 -19.50 11.49 8.93
N GLY A 183 -19.76 12.77 8.66
CA GLY A 183 -18.73 13.76 8.35
C GLY A 183 -18.71 14.18 6.88
N PHE A 184 -17.89 15.17 6.59
CA PHE A 184 -17.82 15.78 5.27
C PHE A 184 -17.32 14.79 4.21
N TYR A 185 -16.26 14.05 4.52
CA TYR A 185 -15.63 13.17 3.53
C TYR A 185 -16.50 11.94 3.14
N PRO A 186 -17.15 11.21 4.08
CA PRO A 186 -18.13 10.20 3.72
C PRO A 186 -19.31 10.75 2.90
N GLY A 187 -19.80 11.96 3.23
CA GLY A 187 -20.85 12.62 2.45
C GLY A 187 -20.42 12.92 1.01
N LEU A 188 -19.16 13.31 0.80
CA LEU A 188 -18.58 13.49 -0.54
C LEU A 188 -18.54 12.16 -1.32
N LEU A 189 -18.11 11.06 -0.68
CA LEU A 189 -18.09 9.74 -1.30
C LEU A 189 -19.51 9.29 -1.69
N GLN A 190 -20.49 9.50 -0.81
CA GLN A 190 -21.89 9.17 -1.09
C GLN A 190 -22.44 9.97 -2.27
N THR A 191 -22.20 11.28 -2.31
CA THR A 191 -22.63 12.16 -3.41
C THR A 191 -22.03 11.68 -4.74
N ASN A 192 -20.74 11.35 -4.77
CA ASN A 192 -20.07 10.86 -5.97
C ASN A 192 -20.60 9.49 -6.42
N MET A 193 -20.97 8.63 -5.47
CA MET A 193 -21.59 7.33 -5.75
C MET A 193 -23.00 7.50 -6.34
N GLU A 194 -23.83 8.38 -5.78
CA GLU A 194 -25.17 8.66 -6.29
C GLU A 194 -25.12 9.21 -7.71
N GLN A 195 -24.21 10.15 -8.00
CA GLN A 195 -23.96 10.62 -9.36
C GLN A 195 -23.51 9.50 -10.31
N ALA A 196 -22.75 8.51 -9.82
CA ALA A 196 -22.38 7.35 -10.61
C ALA A 196 -23.61 6.47 -10.92
N LYS A 197 -24.49 6.25 -9.94
CA LYS A 197 -25.75 5.50 -10.09
C LYS A 197 -26.69 6.18 -11.09
N GLU A 198 -26.91 7.49 -10.97
CA GLU A 198 -27.75 8.25 -11.92
C GLU A 198 -27.25 8.09 -13.37
N LYS A 199 -25.93 8.19 -13.57
CA LYS A 199 -25.31 8.01 -14.90
C LYS A 199 -25.43 6.57 -15.40
N ALA A 200 -25.39 5.57 -14.52
CA ALA A 200 -25.59 4.17 -14.88
C ALA A 200 -27.02 3.90 -15.37
N GLU A 201 -28.00 4.56 -14.75
CA GLU A 201 -29.42 4.42 -15.06
C GLU A 201 -29.87 5.30 -16.24
N GLY A 202 -28.97 6.15 -16.77
CA GLY A 202 -29.28 7.11 -17.83
C GLY A 202 -30.23 8.23 -17.38
N LEU A 203 -30.38 8.43 -16.06
CA LEU A 203 -31.22 9.46 -15.49
C LEU A 203 -30.57 10.84 -15.71
N LYS A 204 -31.35 11.81 -16.21
CA LYS A 204 -30.90 13.21 -16.27
C LYS A 204 -30.78 13.74 -14.83
N PRO A 205 -29.75 14.56 -14.53
CA PRO A 205 -29.63 15.17 -13.23
C PRO A 205 -30.89 16.01 -12.92
N PRO A 206 -31.36 16.03 -11.65
CA PRO A 206 -32.49 16.85 -11.28
C PRO A 206 -32.24 18.31 -11.67
N ALA A 207 -33.25 18.94 -12.26
CA ALA A 207 -33.15 20.34 -12.66
C ALA A 207 -32.76 21.17 -11.43
N LEU A 208 -31.65 21.92 -11.55
CA LEU A 208 -31.27 22.87 -10.51
C LEU A 208 -32.45 23.82 -10.25
N PRO A 209 -32.81 24.06 -8.98
CA PRO A 209 -33.86 25.02 -8.67
C PRO A 209 -33.49 26.39 -9.27
N PRO A 210 -34.46 27.16 -9.79
CA PRO A 210 -34.19 28.47 -10.35
C PRO A 210 -33.49 29.33 -9.31
N LYS A 211 -32.43 30.02 -9.73
CA LYS A 211 -31.74 31.00 -8.88
C LYS A 211 -32.77 32.04 -8.45
N GLN A 212 -32.97 32.17 -7.13
CA GLN A 212 -33.75 33.25 -6.52
C GLN A 212 -33.00 34.58 -6.63
#